data_AF-A0A357BWU5-F1
#
_entry.id   AF-A0A357BWU5-F1
#
_cell.length_a   1.000
_cell.length_b   1.000
_cell.length_c   1.000
_cell.angle_alpha   90.00
_cell.angle_beta   90.00
_cell.angle_gamma   90.00
#
_symmetry.space_group_name_H-M   'P 1'
#
loop_
_entity.id
_entity.type
_entity.pdbx_description
1 polymer ?
#
loop_
_entity_poly.entity_id
_entity_poly.type
_entity_poly.pdbx_seq_one_letter_code
_entity_poly.pdbx_strand_id
1 'polypeptide(L)'
;DILAIDDINAVQWLPGAGRKPGYEWPEVIHKIQSAGKAAVLYGNCDEIKAIHGKYKPELLVYDVQADSEAEGLELLDWLKKNT
;
A
#
# COMPACT_ATOMS: atom_id res chain seq x y z
N ASP A 1 2.22 22.01 0.85
CA ASP A 1 1.59 20.70 0.60
C ASP A 1 2.57 19.64 1.05
N ILE A 2 2.13 18.63 1.81
CA ILE A 2 3.01 17.53 2.27
C ILE A 2 3.60 16.75 1.09
N LEU A 3 2.85 16.66 -0.01
CA LEU A 3 3.30 15.99 -1.23
C LEU A 3 4.35 16.78 -2.02
N ALA A 4 4.64 18.03 -1.65
CA ALA A 4 5.67 18.84 -2.29
C ALA A 4 7.00 18.83 -1.52
N ILE A 5 7.10 18.12 -0.40
CA ILE A 5 8.33 18.03 0.39
C ILE A 5 9.23 16.96 -0.24
N ASP A 6 10.40 17.35 -0.75
CA ASP A 6 11.31 16.47 -1.50
C ASP A 6 11.84 15.31 -0.64
N ASP A 7 12.14 15.58 0.64
CA ASP A 7 12.69 14.58 1.57
C ASP A 7 11.65 13.55 2.07
N ILE A 8 10.38 13.65 1.68
CA ILE A 8 9.36 12.64 1.98
C ILE A 8 9.21 11.68 0.81
N ASN A 9 9.60 10.41 1.00
CA ASN A 9 9.47 9.38 -0.04
C ASN A 9 8.18 8.57 0.05
N ALA A 10 7.57 8.46 1.23
CA ALA A 10 6.36 7.67 1.46
C ALA A 10 5.35 8.43 2.34
N VAL A 11 4.07 8.19 2.11
CA VAL A 11 2.96 8.78 2.84
C VAL A 11 2.15 7.68 3.50
N GLN A 12 2.13 7.70 4.83
CA GLN A 12 1.15 6.98 5.61
C GLN A 12 -0.11 7.85 5.71
N TRP A 13 -1.19 7.39 5.10
CA TRP A 13 -2.49 8.04 5.19
C TRP A 13 -3.52 7.05 5.71
N LEU A 14 -4.28 7.48 6.71
CA LEU A 14 -5.35 6.68 7.29
C LEU A 14 -6.69 7.39 7.07
N PRO A 15 -7.71 6.68 6.57
CA PRO A 15 -9.05 7.21 6.53
C PRO A 15 -9.58 7.38 7.98
N GLY A 16 -10.49 8.34 8.18
CA GLY A 16 -11.08 8.58 9.50
C GLY A 16 -11.81 7.35 10.07
N ALA A 17 -12.01 7.32 11.38
CA ALA A 17 -12.64 6.19 12.06
C ALA A 17 -13.98 5.77 11.42
N GLY A 18 -14.19 4.45 11.27
CA GLY A 18 -15.41 3.88 10.69
C GLY A 18 -15.53 3.99 9.16
N ARG A 19 -14.49 4.48 8.47
CA ARG A 19 -14.44 4.52 7.01
C ARG A 19 -13.84 3.24 6.43
N LYS A 20 -14.04 3.05 5.12
CA LYS A 20 -13.43 1.98 4.34
C LYS A 20 -11.90 2.00 4.44
N PRO A 21 -11.22 0.85 4.32
CA PRO A 21 -9.76 0.75 4.33
C PRO A 21 -9.09 1.67 3.30
N GLY A 22 -7.85 2.09 3.57
CA GLY A 22 -7.14 3.09 2.76
C GLY A 22 -7.02 2.72 1.26
N TYR A 23 -6.86 1.43 0.95
CA TYR A 23 -6.78 0.94 -0.43
C TYR A 23 -8.07 1.06 -1.24
N GLU A 24 -9.21 1.37 -0.60
CA GLU A 24 -10.49 1.68 -1.27
C GLU A 24 -10.68 3.17 -1.59
N TRP A 25 -9.63 3.99 -1.42
CA TRP A 25 -9.64 5.42 -1.75
C TRP A 25 -8.68 5.70 -2.93
N PRO A 26 -9.01 5.22 -4.15
CA PRO A 26 -8.10 5.29 -5.30
C PRO A 26 -7.70 6.73 -5.65
N GLU A 27 -8.57 7.71 -5.44
CA GLU A 27 -8.26 9.12 -5.67
C GLU A 27 -7.14 9.65 -4.75
N VAL A 28 -7.07 9.16 -3.50
CA VAL A 28 -6.01 9.54 -2.56
C VAL A 28 -4.71 8.84 -2.95
N ILE A 29 -4.76 7.54 -3.23
CA ILE A 29 -3.59 6.76 -3.65
C ILE A 29 -3.01 7.33 -4.95
N HIS A 30 -3.83 7.60 -5.96
CA HIS A 30 -3.38 8.21 -7.21
C HIS A 30 -2.78 9.59 -6.97
N LYS A 31 -3.35 10.42 -6.10
CA LYS A 31 -2.76 11.72 -5.76
C LYS A 31 -1.35 11.57 -5.17
N ILE A 32 -1.15 10.63 -4.27
CA ILE A 32 0.15 10.33 -3.67
C ILE A 32 1.14 9.83 -4.75
N GLN A 33 0.73 8.87 -5.58
CA GLN A 33 1.58 8.30 -6.64
C GLN A 33 1.89 9.31 -7.76
N SER A 34 0.97 10.20 -8.09
CA SER A 34 1.21 11.29 -9.05
C SER A 34 2.25 12.30 -8.56
N ALA A 35 2.44 12.41 -7.25
CA ALA A 35 3.51 13.21 -6.65
C ALA A 35 4.85 12.45 -6.56
N GLY A 36 4.94 11.23 -7.12
CA GLY A 36 6.14 10.41 -7.08
C GLY A 36 6.46 9.83 -5.70
N LYS A 37 5.47 9.79 -4.80
CA LYS A 37 5.62 9.26 -3.43
C LYS A 37 4.95 7.90 -3.31
N ALA A 38 5.51 7.04 -2.47
CA ALA A 38 4.89 5.77 -2.14
C ALA A 38 3.69 5.95 -1.19
N ALA A 39 2.64 5.15 -1.37
CA ALA A 39 1.54 5.08 -0.42
C ALA A 39 1.71 3.85 0.48
N VAL A 40 1.52 4.01 1.79
CA VAL A 40 1.46 2.88 2.72
C VAL A 40 0.05 2.29 2.71
N LEU A 41 -0.07 1.00 2.37
CA LEU A 41 -1.33 0.26 2.36
C LEU A 41 -1.32 -0.82 3.44
N TYR A 42 -2.43 -0.89 4.16
CA TYR A 42 -2.65 -1.85 5.24
C TYR A 42 -3.61 -2.94 4.78
N GLY A 43 -3.35 -4.18 5.20
CA GLY A 43 -4.27 -5.29 5.00
C GLY A 43 -3.69 -6.63 5.47
N ASN A 44 -4.49 -7.68 5.37
CA ASN A 44 -3.98 -9.05 5.50
C ASN A 44 -3.44 -9.58 4.16
N CYS A 45 -2.85 -10.77 4.18
CA CYS A 45 -2.24 -11.39 3.00
C CYS A 45 -3.18 -11.51 1.78
N ASP A 46 -4.45 -11.85 1.99
CA ASP A 46 -5.42 -12.00 0.90
C ASP A 46 -5.90 -10.65 0.36
N GLU A 47 -6.11 -9.68 1.23
CA GLU A 47 -6.43 -8.31 0.85
C GLU A 47 -5.30 -7.73 -0.01
N ILE A 48 -4.04 -7.87 0.40
CA ILE A 48 -2.89 -7.37 -0.37
C ILE A 48 -2.82 -8.03 -1.75
N LYS A 49 -3.01 -9.35 -1.85
CA LYS A 49 -3.07 -10.04 -3.16
C LYS A 49 -4.21 -9.49 -4.04
N ALA A 50 -5.36 -9.18 -3.46
CA ALA A 50 -6.52 -8.63 -4.18
C ALA A 50 -6.36 -7.14 -4.58
N ILE A 51 -5.48 -6.41 -3.90
CA ILE A 51 -5.15 -5.01 -4.21
C ILE A 51 -4.00 -4.92 -5.21
N HIS A 52 -3.08 -5.89 -5.18
CA HIS A 52 -1.92 -5.92 -6.05
C HIS A 52 -2.33 -5.84 -7.54
N GLY A 53 -1.64 -4.99 -8.30
CA GLY A 53 -1.97 -4.69 -9.70
C GLY A 53 -2.97 -3.56 -9.92
N LYS A 54 -3.63 -3.03 -8.88
CA LYS A 54 -4.52 -1.85 -9.02
C LYS A 54 -3.78 -0.50 -9.01
N TYR A 55 -2.56 -0.48 -8.48
CA TYR A 55 -1.73 0.71 -8.31
C TYR A 55 -0.30 0.42 -8.77
N LYS A 56 0.52 1.46 -8.93
CA LYS A 56 1.92 1.31 -9.34
C LYS A 56 2.74 0.61 -8.23
N PRO A 57 3.21 -0.64 -8.43
CA PRO A 57 3.85 -1.41 -7.36
C PRO A 57 5.15 -0.77 -6.83
N GLU A 58 5.87 -0.02 -7.67
CA GLU A 58 7.09 0.70 -7.30
C GLU A 58 6.84 1.92 -6.39
N LEU A 59 5.59 2.34 -6.24
CA LEU A 59 5.15 3.43 -5.35
C LEU A 59 4.17 2.92 -4.28
N LEU A 60 4.41 1.73 -3.75
CA LEU A 60 3.66 1.17 -2.63
C LEU A 60 4.59 0.63 -1.55
N VAL A 61 4.13 0.76 -0.31
CA VAL A 61 4.66 0.04 0.84
C VAL A 61 3.49 -0.73 1.45
N TYR A 62 3.63 -2.04 1.58
CA TYR A 62 2.63 -2.86 2.25
C TYR A 62 3.01 -3.06 3.72
N ASP A 63 2.10 -2.71 4.62
CA ASP A 63 2.13 -3.09 6.02
C ASP A 63 1.08 -4.19 6.22
N VAL A 64 1.54 -5.42 6.45
CA VAL A 64 0.72 -6.62 6.32
C VAL A 64 0.59 -7.33 7.65
N GLN A 65 -0.65 -7.60 8.05
CA GLN A 65 -0.94 -8.55 9.11
C GLN A 65 -0.91 -9.97 8.56
N ALA A 66 0.03 -10.77 9.05
CA ALA A 66 0.09 -12.22 8.84
C ALA A 66 -0.08 -12.94 10.18
N ASP A 67 -0.68 -14.13 10.16
CA ASP A 67 -0.88 -14.97 11.35
C ASP A 67 0.39 -15.75 11.72
N SER A 68 1.35 -15.82 10.80
CA SER A 68 2.67 -16.43 11.03
C SER A 68 3.75 -15.85 10.12
N GLU A 69 5.01 -16.05 10.50
CA GLU A 69 6.16 -15.71 9.65
C GLU A 69 6.11 -16.45 8.30
N ALA A 70 5.74 -17.73 8.31
CA ALA A 70 5.64 -18.55 7.09
C ALA A 70 4.64 -17.95 6.09
N GLU A 71 3.46 -17.54 6.56
CA GLU A 71 2.45 -16.90 5.72
C GLU A 71 2.95 -15.56 5.14
N GLY A 72 3.63 -14.75 5.95
CA GLY A 72 4.24 -13.50 5.49
C GLY A 72 5.30 -13.72 4.40
N LEU A 73 6.13 -14.76 4.55
CA LEU A 73 7.13 -15.14 3.55
C LEU A 73 6.49 -15.67 2.26
N GLU A 74 5.40 -16.43 2.35
CA GLU A 74 4.63 -16.88 1.18
C GLU A 74 4.04 -15.70 0.41
N LEU A 75 3.49 -14.70 1.11
CA LEU A 75 3.04 -13.46 0.47
C LEU A 75 4.19 -12.73 -0.22
N LEU A 76 5.34 -12.59 0.44
CA LEU A 76 6.51 -11.93 -0.13
C LEU A 76 6.97 -12.61 -1.43
N ASP A 77 7.03 -13.94 -1.44
CA ASP A 77 7.39 -14.70 -2.64
C ASP A 77 6.33 -14.57 -3.73
N TRP A 78 5.05 -14.48 -3.37
CA TRP A 78 3.99 -14.20 -4.32
C TRP A 78 4.15 -12.81 -4.94
N LEU A 79 4.40 -11.76 -4.14
CA LEU A 79 4.58 -10.39 -4.62
C LEU A 79 5.76 -10.28 -5.60
N LYS A 80 6.91 -10.90 -5.28
CA LYS A 80 8.09 -10.93 -6.18
C LYS A 80 7.81 -11.58 -7.53
N LYS A 81 6.91 -12.56 -7.58
CA LYS A 81 6.53 -13.26 -8.82
C LYS A 81 5.49 -12.50 -9.65
N ASN A 82 4.82 -11.51 -9.05
CA ASN A 82 3.72 -10.77 -9.66
C ASN A 82 4.01 -9.26 -9.81
N THR A 83 5.27 -8.84 -9.61
CA THR A 83 5.75 -7.46 -9.82
C THR A 83 6.76 -7.42 -10.97
#